data_AF-A0A7W9CKU5-F1
#
_entry.id   AF-A0A7W9CKU5-F1
#
_cell.length_a   1.000
_cell.length_b   1.000
_cell.length_c   1.000
_cell.angle_alpha   90.00
_cell.angle_beta   90.00
_cell.angle_gamma   90.00
#
_symmetry.space_group_name_H-M   'P 1'
#
loop_
_entity.id
_entity.type
_entity.pdbx_description
1 polymer ?
#
loop_
_entity_poly.entity_id
_entity_poly.type
_entity_poly.pdbx_seq_one_letter_code
_entity_poly.pdbx_strand_id
1 'polypeptide(L)'
;MRASAGAAWQAFTAEQMIDTTQCAFDWRARSGPLGMVHIRDALIDGAGQLDVRALGLVPLAQVLPSAELTRGELIRYLAEIALAPDAILQNPDIRWSDEGERRLIAAAGSGPTAAEVVLTLDREGRIGEAYAPERGALVDGVTVLKPWRGVFSDYRLHNGVWLPFFGEVSWGGPEGEWAYWQGHMQTWSRRG
;
A
#
# COMPACT_ATOMS: atom_id res chain seq x y z
N MET A 1 1.15 9.94 -9.59
CA MET A 1 0.10 10.25 -8.59
C MET A 1 -0.76 11.41 -9.06
N ARG A 2 -2.02 11.51 -8.65
CA ARG A 2 -2.87 12.68 -8.88
C ARG A 2 -3.69 13.01 -7.62
N ALA A 3 -4.00 14.28 -7.42
CA ALA A 3 -4.64 14.77 -6.19
C ALA A 3 -6.16 14.55 -6.15
N SER A 4 -6.81 14.45 -7.31
CA SER A 4 -8.25 14.23 -7.46
C SER A 4 -8.56 13.54 -8.78
N ALA A 5 -9.80 13.08 -8.97
CA ALA A 5 -10.23 12.35 -10.16
C ALA A 5 -9.98 13.12 -11.48
N GLY A 6 -10.08 14.45 -11.46
CA GLY A 6 -9.85 15.32 -12.63
C GLY A 6 -8.44 15.91 -12.74
N ALA A 7 -7.57 15.71 -11.74
CA ALA A 7 -6.23 16.28 -11.75
C ALA A 7 -5.28 15.54 -12.70
N ALA A 8 -4.33 16.27 -13.27
CA ALA A 8 -3.27 15.69 -14.09
C ALA A 8 -2.36 14.75 -13.27
N TRP A 9 -1.83 13.72 -13.93
CA TRP A 9 -0.86 12.82 -13.34
C TRP A 9 0.49 13.53 -13.16
N GLN A 10 1.03 13.42 -11.95
CA GLN A 10 2.36 13.87 -11.58
C GLN A 10 3.31 12.67 -11.47
N ALA A 11 4.47 12.79 -12.12
CA ALA A 11 5.53 11.80 -12.04
C ALA A 11 6.15 11.77 -10.64
N PHE A 12 6.64 10.61 -10.25
CA PHE A 12 7.40 10.40 -9.02
C PHE A 12 8.40 9.27 -9.21
N THR A 13 9.38 9.20 -8.32
CA THR A 13 10.26 8.04 -8.13
C THR A 13 10.14 7.58 -6.69
N ALA A 14 10.27 6.29 -6.43
CA ALA A 14 10.19 5.75 -5.08
C ALA A 14 11.12 4.55 -4.87
N GLU A 15 11.55 4.38 -3.62
CA GLU A 15 12.19 3.17 -3.11
C GLU A 15 11.33 2.61 -1.98
N GLN A 16 11.15 1.30 -1.96
CA GLN A 16 10.38 0.61 -0.93
C GLN A 16 11.15 -0.58 -0.40
N MET A 17 11.16 -0.72 0.92
CA MET A 17 11.57 -1.94 1.61
C MET A 17 10.35 -2.50 2.33
N ILE A 18 10.09 -3.81 2.17
CA ILE A 18 9.03 -4.54 2.85
C ILE A 18 9.69 -5.67 3.63
N ASP A 19 9.38 -5.80 4.92
CA ASP A 19 9.83 -6.92 5.74
C ASP A 19 8.96 -8.15 5.46
N THR A 20 9.57 -9.32 5.33
CA THR A 20 8.86 -10.57 5.01
C THR A 20 8.53 -11.40 6.25
N THR A 21 8.97 -10.97 7.44
CA THR A 21 8.86 -11.71 8.70
C THR A 21 8.03 -11.00 9.76
N GLN A 22 7.67 -9.74 9.53
CA GLN A 22 6.82 -8.93 10.40
C GLN A 22 6.07 -7.88 9.57
N CYS A 23 4.95 -7.37 10.07
CA CYS A 23 4.22 -6.30 9.39
C CYS A 23 4.99 -4.98 9.46
N ALA A 24 5.93 -4.76 8.54
CA ALA A 24 6.74 -3.54 8.45
C ALA A 24 7.14 -3.19 7.02
N PHE A 25 7.23 -1.89 6.74
CA PHE A 25 7.77 -1.37 5.48
C PHE A 25 8.27 0.08 5.64
N ASP A 26 9.16 0.51 4.74
CA ASP A 26 9.60 1.91 4.59
C ASP A 26 9.54 2.28 3.11
N TRP A 27 8.62 3.17 2.76
CA TRP A 27 8.43 3.68 1.42
C TRP A 27 8.85 5.14 1.36
N ARG A 28 9.74 5.48 0.44
CA ARG A 28 10.29 6.83 0.26
C ARG A 28 10.13 7.26 -1.18
N ALA A 29 9.46 8.38 -1.40
CA ALA A 29 9.24 8.91 -2.73
C ALA A 29 9.72 10.35 -2.89
N ARG A 30 10.02 10.69 -4.15
CA ARG A 30 10.29 12.05 -4.61
C ARG A 30 9.32 12.41 -5.71
N SER A 31 8.70 13.58 -5.60
CA SER A 31 7.76 14.12 -6.59
C SER A 31 7.94 15.64 -6.78
N GLY A 32 7.21 16.21 -7.73
CA GLY A 32 7.29 17.63 -8.07
C GLY A 32 8.53 18.01 -8.90
N PRO A 33 8.68 19.30 -9.25
CA PRO A 33 9.82 19.78 -10.04
C PRO A 33 11.14 19.41 -9.37
N LEU A 34 12.05 18.78 -10.14
CA LEU A 34 13.36 18.33 -9.66
C LEU A 34 13.32 17.36 -8.46
N GLY A 35 12.18 16.71 -8.17
CA GLY A 35 12.04 15.78 -7.05
C GLY A 35 12.05 16.46 -5.68
N MET A 36 11.68 17.74 -5.61
CA MET A 36 11.76 18.55 -4.40
C MET A 36 10.81 18.13 -3.29
N VAL A 37 9.72 17.43 -3.58
CA VAL A 37 8.79 16.94 -2.55
C VAL A 37 9.22 15.54 -2.16
N HIS A 38 9.56 15.37 -0.89
CA HIS A 38 9.95 14.09 -0.30
C HIS A 38 8.78 13.56 0.51
N ILE A 39 8.42 12.30 0.30
CA ILE A 39 7.35 11.63 1.03
C ILE A 39 7.96 10.39 1.67
N ARG A 40 7.72 10.19 2.96
CA ARG A 40 8.01 8.94 3.64
C ARG A 40 6.72 8.42 4.24
N ASP A 41 6.42 7.18 3.93
CA ASP A 41 5.31 6.44 4.49
C ASP A 41 5.84 5.08 4.97
N ALA A 42 5.57 4.73 6.22
CA ALA A 42 6.21 3.59 6.86
C ALA A 42 5.34 2.97 7.94
N LEU A 43 5.50 1.66 8.12
CA LEU A 43 5.05 0.90 9.29
C LEU A 43 6.30 0.32 9.94
N ILE A 44 6.67 0.82 11.12
CA ILE A 44 7.89 0.43 11.83
C ILE A 44 7.53 0.18 13.28
N ASP A 45 7.96 -0.97 13.82
CA ASP A 45 7.71 -1.37 15.21
C ASP A 45 6.20 -1.29 15.59
N GLY A 46 5.31 -1.62 14.63
CA GLY A 46 3.86 -1.57 14.82
C GLY A 46 3.24 -0.17 14.82
N ALA A 47 4.00 0.87 14.45
CA ALA A 47 3.51 2.25 14.36
C ALA A 47 3.56 2.79 12.92
N GLY A 48 2.43 3.33 12.45
CA GLY A 48 2.37 4.04 11.18
C GLY A 48 3.06 5.41 11.26
N GLN A 49 3.76 5.81 10.21
CA GLN A 49 4.44 7.10 10.08
C GLN A 49 4.23 7.65 8.68
N LEU A 50 3.63 8.84 8.57
CA LEU A 50 3.48 9.57 7.32
C LEU A 50 4.06 10.98 7.45
N ASP A 51 5.08 11.26 6.65
CA ASP A 51 5.83 12.52 6.63
C ASP A 51 5.99 13.04 5.20
N VAL A 52 5.54 14.26 4.96
CA VAL A 52 5.68 14.94 3.66
C VAL A 52 6.50 16.20 3.88
N ARG A 53 7.61 16.34 3.14
CA ARG A 53 8.53 17.49 3.24
C ARG A 53 8.80 18.14 1.89
N ALA A 54 8.88 19.47 1.85
CA ALA A 54 9.47 20.23 0.75
C ALA A 54 10.98 20.35 0.94
N LEU A 55 11.73 20.21 -0.18
CA LEU A 55 13.19 20.18 -0.25
C LEU A 55 13.83 19.17 0.73
N GLY A 56 13.07 18.19 1.20
CA GLY A 56 13.47 17.27 2.27
C GLY A 56 13.63 17.89 3.66
N LEU A 57 13.39 19.19 3.82
CA LEU A 57 13.73 19.96 5.03
C LEU A 57 12.53 20.62 5.70
N VAL A 58 11.54 21.08 4.93
CA VAL A 58 10.39 21.84 5.44
C VAL A 58 9.16 20.91 5.48
N PRO A 59 8.58 20.60 6.66
CA PRO A 59 7.39 19.74 6.74
C PRO A 59 6.21 20.44 6.06
N LEU A 60 5.57 19.75 5.12
CA LEU A 60 4.33 20.16 4.45
C LEU A 60 3.10 19.52 5.10
N ALA A 61 3.24 18.27 5.55
CA ALA A 61 2.22 17.56 6.31
C ALA A 61 2.90 16.54 7.23
N GLN A 62 2.53 16.56 8.51
CA GLN A 62 2.91 15.54 9.48
C GLN A 62 1.63 14.99 10.08
N VAL A 63 1.39 13.69 9.91
CA VAL A 63 0.26 13.03 10.57
C VAL A 63 0.74 12.55 11.94
N LEU A 64 0.02 12.92 12.99
CA LEU A 64 0.35 12.45 14.34
C LEU A 64 0.11 10.94 14.42
N PRO A 65 0.99 10.19 15.12
CA PRO A 65 0.77 8.77 15.37
C PRO A 65 -0.60 8.52 16.01
N SER A 66 -1.36 7.60 15.43
CA SER A 66 -2.68 7.22 15.91
C SER A 66 -2.99 5.76 15.57
N ALA A 67 -3.93 5.14 16.27
CA ALA A 67 -4.37 3.79 15.95
C ALA A 67 -4.97 3.71 14.53
N GLU A 68 -5.63 4.78 14.07
CA GLU A 68 -6.19 4.87 12.73
C GLU A 68 -5.09 4.91 11.65
N LEU A 69 -4.02 5.68 11.87
CA LEU A 69 -2.86 5.70 10.98
C LEU A 69 -2.20 4.31 10.92
N THR A 70 -1.93 3.70 12.08
CA THR A 70 -1.38 2.34 12.15
C THR A 70 -2.27 1.33 11.43
N ARG A 71 -3.60 1.39 11.61
CA ARG A 71 -4.55 0.53 10.89
C ARG A 71 -4.45 0.74 9.37
N GLY A 72 -4.35 1.99 8.92
CA GLY A 72 -4.16 2.34 7.52
C GLY A 72 -2.88 1.75 6.92
N GLU A 73 -1.77 1.79 7.67
CA GLU A 73 -0.50 1.22 7.23
C GLU A 73 -0.46 -0.31 7.31
N LEU A 74 -1.18 -0.93 8.25
CA LEU A 74 -1.39 -2.38 8.23
C LEU A 74 -2.20 -2.81 7.00
N ILE A 75 -3.28 -2.09 6.65
CA ILE A 75 -4.03 -2.34 5.41
C ILE A 75 -3.10 -2.22 4.20
N ARG A 76 -2.23 -1.20 4.16
CA ARG A 76 -1.26 -1.02 3.08
C ARG A 76 -0.29 -2.19 2.99
N TYR A 77 0.33 -2.58 4.11
CA TYR A 77 1.25 -3.72 4.18
C TYR A 77 0.58 -4.99 3.64
N LEU A 78 -0.62 -5.32 4.13
CA LEU A 78 -1.37 -6.52 3.71
C LEU A 78 -1.74 -6.49 2.23
N ALA A 79 -2.09 -5.33 1.69
CA ALA A 79 -2.40 -5.18 0.27
C ALA A 79 -1.17 -5.32 -0.64
N GLU A 80 0.01 -4.91 -0.16
CA GLU A 80 1.24 -4.86 -0.95
C GLU A 80 2.08 -6.15 -0.87
N ILE A 81 1.65 -7.19 -0.14
CA ILE A 81 2.39 -8.46 -0.04
C ILE A 81 2.59 -9.16 -1.41
N ALA A 82 1.85 -8.76 -2.45
CA ALA A 82 2.12 -9.15 -3.84
C ALA A 82 3.53 -8.75 -4.32
N LEU A 83 4.12 -7.69 -3.75
CA LEU A 83 5.48 -7.21 -4.02
C LEU A 83 6.55 -7.91 -3.17
N ALA A 84 6.12 -8.64 -2.13
CA ALA A 84 6.97 -9.37 -1.18
C ALA A 84 6.38 -10.76 -0.86
N PRO A 85 6.25 -11.66 -1.87
CA PRO A 85 5.48 -12.90 -1.74
C PRO A 85 6.04 -13.87 -0.69
N ASP A 86 7.31 -13.75 -0.31
CA ASP A 86 7.90 -14.47 0.82
C ASP A 86 7.13 -14.22 2.14
N ALA A 87 6.56 -13.03 2.32
CA ALA A 87 5.75 -12.67 3.49
C ALA A 87 4.51 -13.55 3.65
N ILE A 88 3.97 -14.08 2.54
CA ILE A 88 2.77 -14.96 2.57
C ILE A 88 3.04 -16.21 3.40
N LEU A 89 4.27 -16.73 3.36
CA LEU A 89 4.66 -17.96 4.06
C LEU A 89 5.48 -17.69 5.33
N GLN A 90 6.20 -16.57 5.39
CA GLN A 90 7.20 -16.30 6.43
C GLN A 90 6.72 -15.38 7.54
N ASN A 91 5.67 -14.58 7.31
CA ASN A 91 5.20 -13.60 8.30
C ASN A 91 4.13 -14.23 9.22
N PRO A 92 4.44 -14.48 10.51
CA PRO A 92 3.49 -15.08 11.46
C PRO A 92 2.44 -14.09 11.98
N ASP A 93 2.60 -12.78 11.74
CA ASP A 93 1.62 -11.77 12.16
C ASP A 93 0.34 -11.81 11.30
N ILE A 94 0.46 -12.33 10.07
CA ILE A 94 -0.65 -12.43 9.12
C ILE A 94 -1.51 -13.64 9.46
N ARG A 95 -2.77 -13.38 9.80
CA ARG A 95 -3.81 -14.39 9.97
C ARG A 95 -4.61 -14.51 8.68
N TRP A 96 -4.84 -15.74 8.27
CA TRP A 96 -5.46 -16.05 6.98
C TRP A 96 -6.84 -16.69 7.17
N SER A 97 -7.80 -16.29 6.33
CA SER A 97 -9.08 -16.97 6.17
C SER A 97 -9.36 -17.19 4.69
N ASP A 98 -9.91 -18.34 4.34
CA ASP A 98 -10.39 -18.66 2.99
C ASP A 98 -11.84 -18.20 2.84
N GLU A 99 -12.14 -17.48 1.76
CA GLU A 99 -13.51 -17.07 1.40
C GLU A 99 -14.05 -17.82 0.17
N GLY A 100 -13.30 -18.80 -0.35
CA GLY A 100 -13.65 -19.54 -1.56
C GLY A 100 -13.31 -18.77 -2.84
N GLU A 101 -13.66 -19.34 -4.01
CA GLU A 101 -13.53 -18.74 -5.35
C GLU A 101 -12.34 -17.79 -5.59
N ARG A 102 -11.14 -18.16 -5.10
CA ARG A 102 -9.89 -17.38 -5.24
C ARG A 102 -9.85 -16.09 -4.41
N ARG A 103 -10.53 -16.06 -3.29
CA ARG A 103 -10.49 -14.95 -2.34
C ARG A 103 -9.95 -15.41 -1.00
N LEU A 104 -9.01 -14.64 -0.47
CA LEU A 104 -8.39 -14.85 0.82
C LEU A 104 -8.51 -13.56 1.62
N ILE A 105 -8.86 -13.66 2.89
CA ILE A 105 -8.69 -12.55 3.82
C ILE A 105 -7.32 -12.67 4.47
N ALA A 106 -6.52 -11.61 4.35
CA ALA A 106 -5.31 -11.40 5.13
C ALA A 106 -5.62 -10.39 6.24
N ALA A 107 -5.32 -10.75 7.49
CA ALA A 107 -5.62 -9.93 8.66
C ALA A 107 -4.39 -9.76 9.56
N ALA A 108 -4.21 -8.58 10.15
CA ALA A 108 -3.13 -8.27 11.08
C ALA A 108 -3.55 -7.22 12.13
N GLY A 109 -2.66 -6.95 13.09
CA GLY A 109 -2.94 -6.02 14.20
C GLY A 109 -3.94 -6.57 15.21
N SER A 110 -4.37 -5.73 16.16
CA SER A 110 -5.39 -6.09 17.16
C SER A 110 -6.12 -4.86 17.70
N GLY A 111 -7.30 -5.08 18.27
CA GLY A 111 -8.11 -4.02 18.88
C GLY A 111 -8.34 -2.84 17.90
N PRO A 112 -8.07 -1.58 18.31
CA PRO A 112 -8.25 -0.40 17.45
C PRO A 112 -7.40 -0.37 16.17
N THR A 113 -6.37 -1.22 16.06
CA THR A 113 -5.48 -1.31 14.89
C THR A 113 -5.80 -2.51 13.98
N ALA A 114 -6.82 -3.31 14.31
CA ALA A 114 -7.18 -4.49 13.53
C ALA A 114 -7.46 -4.11 12.07
N ALA A 115 -6.75 -4.76 11.16
CA ALA A 115 -6.78 -4.52 9.73
C ALA A 115 -7.05 -5.82 8.98
N GLU A 116 -7.87 -5.72 7.94
CA GLU A 116 -8.21 -6.83 7.06
C GLU A 116 -8.20 -6.34 5.62
N VAL A 117 -7.70 -7.20 4.72
CA VAL A 117 -7.68 -6.99 3.28
C VAL A 117 -8.18 -8.27 2.61
N VAL A 118 -9.15 -8.12 1.71
CA VAL A 118 -9.59 -9.18 0.81
C VAL A 118 -8.65 -9.20 -0.38
N LEU A 119 -7.98 -10.32 -0.60
CA LEU A 119 -7.08 -10.56 -1.72
C LEU A 119 -7.81 -11.46 -2.72
N THR A 120 -7.94 -11.00 -3.96
CA THR A 120 -8.49 -11.80 -5.06
C THR A 120 -7.36 -12.28 -5.96
N LEU A 121 -7.29 -13.59 -6.18
CA LEU A 121 -6.29 -14.20 -7.07
C LEU A 121 -6.79 -14.21 -8.53
N ASP A 122 -5.84 -14.00 -9.44
CA ASP A 122 -6.07 -14.14 -10.88
C ASP A 122 -6.24 -15.61 -11.30
N ARG A 123 -6.30 -15.86 -12.61
CA ARG A 123 -6.48 -17.21 -13.15
C ARG A 123 -5.29 -18.12 -12.92
N GLU A 124 -4.12 -17.53 -12.71
CA GLU A 124 -2.84 -18.18 -12.47
C GLU A 124 -2.53 -18.30 -10.97
N GLY A 125 -3.42 -17.86 -10.09
CA GLY A 125 -3.28 -17.96 -8.63
C GLY A 125 -2.40 -16.86 -8.00
N ARG A 126 -2.13 -15.77 -8.73
CA ARG A 126 -1.35 -14.62 -8.23
C ARG A 126 -2.31 -13.55 -7.72
N ILE A 127 -1.89 -12.71 -6.77
CA ILE A 127 -2.73 -11.62 -6.23
C ILE A 127 -3.01 -10.59 -7.33
N GLY A 128 -4.21 -10.58 -7.91
CA GLY A 128 -4.60 -9.60 -8.92
C GLY A 128 -5.16 -8.32 -8.30
N GLU A 129 -5.76 -8.44 -7.12
CA GLU A 129 -6.43 -7.34 -6.43
C GLU A 129 -6.33 -7.48 -4.92
N ALA A 130 -6.21 -6.33 -4.25
CA ALA A 130 -6.36 -6.15 -2.83
C ALA A 130 -7.48 -5.14 -2.56
N TYR A 131 -8.40 -5.45 -1.65
CA TYR A 131 -9.56 -4.62 -1.34
C TYR A 131 -9.74 -4.46 0.17
N ALA A 132 -9.94 -3.23 0.61
CA ALA A 132 -10.37 -2.90 1.97
C ALA A 132 -11.64 -2.04 1.88
N PRO A 133 -12.77 -2.45 2.50
CA PRO A 133 -14.01 -1.69 2.45
C PRO A 133 -13.91 -0.35 3.19
N GLU A 134 -13.02 -0.27 4.19
CA GLU A 134 -12.86 0.89 5.05
C GLU A 134 -11.38 1.20 5.28
N ARG A 135 -10.85 2.15 4.52
CA ARG A 135 -9.56 2.78 4.80
C ARG A 135 -9.76 4.27 5.03
N GLY A 136 -9.06 4.83 6.02
CA GLY A 136 -9.08 6.26 6.30
C GLY A 136 -8.46 7.05 5.15
N ALA A 137 -9.26 7.93 4.56
CA ALA A 137 -8.84 8.91 3.58
C ALA A 137 -8.94 10.31 4.19
N LEU A 138 -7.90 11.13 4.04
CA LEU A 138 -7.97 12.52 4.48
C LEU A 138 -8.70 13.36 3.43
N VAL A 139 -9.89 13.87 3.77
CA VAL A 139 -10.72 14.73 2.92
C VAL A 139 -10.98 16.02 3.68
N ASP A 140 -10.53 17.15 3.14
CA ASP A 140 -10.68 18.47 3.74
C ASP A 140 -10.24 18.56 5.22
N GLY A 141 -9.17 17.83 5.57
CA GLY A 141 -8.61 17.79 6.92
C GLY A 141 -9.31 16.83 7.90
N VAL A 142 -10.34 16.11 7.44
CA VAL A 142 -11.08 15.11 8.23
C VAL A 142 -10.82 13.73 7.66
N THR A 143 -10.58 12.75 8.52
CA THR A 143 -10.49 11.36 8.06
C THR A 143 -11.87 10.78 7.83
N VAL A 144 -12.11 10.26 6.63
CA VAL A 144 -13.33 9.56 6.24
C VAL A 144 -13.00 8.15 5.79
N LEU A 145 -13.78 7.16 6.24
CA LEU A 145 -13.61 5.77 5.81
C LEU A 145 -14.18 5.59 4.40
N LYS A 146 -13.36 5.06 3.49
CA LYS A 146 -13.74 4.82 2.10
C LYS A 146 -13.26 3.45 1.63
N PRO A 147 -13.96 2.83 0.65
CA PRO A 147 -13.43 1.68 -0.05
C PRO A 147 -12.11 2.02 -0.72
N TRP A 148 -11.14 1.13 -0.59
CA TRP A 148 -9.79 1.29 -1.11
C TRP A 148 -9.36 0.02 -1.81
N ARG A 149 -8.80 0.17 -3.00
CA ARG A 149 -8.49 -0.94 -3.89
C ARG A 149 -7.10 -0.77 -4.48
N GLY A 150 -6.34 -1.85 -4.46
CA GLY A 150 -5.09 -2.01 -5.19
C GLY A 150 -5.26 -3.07 -6.27
N VAL A 151 -4.77 -2.79 -7.48
CA VAL A 151 -4.76 -3.74 -8.60
C VAL A 151 -3.32 -3.95 -9.05
N PHE A 152 -2.97 -5.22 -9.28
CA PHE A 152 -1.64 -5.63 -9.69
C PHE A 152 -1.71 -6.30 -11.07
N SER A 153 -0.78 -5.94 -11.95
CA SER A 153 -0.68 -6.56 -13.27
C SER A 153 0.76 -6.56 -13.78
N ASP A 154 0.94 -6.97 -15.04
CA ASP A 154 2.26 -7.12 -15.65
C ASP A 154 3.18 -8.02 -14.80
N TYR A 155 2.64 -9.18 -14.43
CA TYR A 155 3.38 -10.17 -13.66
C TYR A 155 4.55 -10.74 -14.47
N ARG A 156 5.75 -10.71 -13.87
CA ARG A 156 6.98 -11.23 -14.47
C ARG A 156 7.65 -12.19 -13.50
N LEU A 157 8.29 -13.21 -14.06
CA LEU A 157 9.14 -14.12 -13.29
C LEU A 157 10.51 -13.47 -13.13
N HIS A 158 10.90 -13.17 -11.90
CA HIS A 158 12.17 -12.55 -11.56
C HIS A 158 12.85 -13.35 -10.45
N ASN A 159 14.04 -13.90 -10.73
CA ASN A 159 14.78 -14.78 -9.80
C ASN A 159 13.93 -15.92 -9.20
N GLY A 160 13.06 -16.54 -10.01
CA GLY A 160 12.19 -17.65 -9.59
C GLY A 160 10.93 -17.23 -8.84
N VAL A 161 10.67 -15.93 -8.68
CA VAL A 161 9.51 -15.38 -7.98
C VAL A 161 8.63 -14.59 -8.95
N TRP A 162 7.31 -14.81 -8.90
CA TRP A 162 6.35 -14.02 -9.66
C TRP A 162 6.06 -12.70 -8.94
N LEU A 163 6.31 -11.59 -9.63
CA LEU A 163 6.10 -10.24 -9.08
C LEU A 163 5.31 -9.39 -10.07
N PRO A 164 4.38 -8.54 -9.60
CA PRO A 164 3.74 -7.56 -10.47
C PRO A 164 4.71 -6.41 -10.75
N PHE A 165 4.83 -6.02 -12.02
CA PHE A 165 5.63 -4.86 -12.42
C PHE A 165 4.78 -3.59 -12.62
N PHE A 166 3.46 -3.71 -12.51
CA PHE A 166 2.55 -2.59 -12.47
C PHE A 166 1.61 -2.70 -11.28
N GLY A 167 1.37 -1.56 -10.63
CA GLY A 167 0.34 -1.41 -9.60
C GLY A 167 -0.47 -0.14 -9.84
N GLU A 168 -1.75 -0.20 -9.53
CA GLU A 168 -2.66 0.95 -9.48
C GLU A 168 -3.44 0.92 -8.17
N VAL A 169 -3.73 2.10 -7.62
CA VAL A 169 -4.51 2.24 -6.39
C VAL A 169 -5.61 3.26 -6.60
N SER A 170 -6.82 2.89 -6.17
CA SER A 170 -8.03 3.70 -6.31
C SER A 170 -8.81 3.84 -5.00
N TRP A 171 -9.52 4.95 -4.91
CA TRP A 171 -10.57 5.16 -3.92
C TRP A 171 -11.92 4.87 -4.57
N GLY A 172 -12.77 4.12 -3.87
CA GLY A 172 -14.18 3.94 -4.22
C GLY A 172 -15.13 4.86 -3.46
N GLY A 173 -16.42 4.73 -3.73
CA GLY A 173 -17.50 5.43 -3.03
C GLY A 173 -18.73 5.66 -3.92
N PRO A 174 -19.75 6.40 -3.42
CA PRO A 174 -20.98 6.70 -4.16
C PRO A 174 -20.75 7.44 -5.48
N GLU A 175 -19.68 8.25 -5.54
CA GLU A 175 -19.25 9.02 -6.72
C GLU A 175 -18.57 8.14 -7.79
N GLY A 176 -18.35 6.86 -7.50
CA GLY A 176 -17.58 5.93 -8.32
C GLY A 176 -16.16 5.70 -7.84
N GLU A 177 -15.42 4.89 -8.60
CA GLU A 177 -14.02 4.56 -8.36
C GLU A 177 -13.09 5.50 -9.12
N TRP A 178 -12.01 5.96 -8.49
CA TRP A 178 -10.97 6.73 -9.16
C TRP A 178 -9.56 6.38 -8.66
N ALA A 179 -8.67 6.06 -9.59
CA ALA A 179 -7.25 5.82 -9.32
C ALA A 179 -6.55 7.11 -8.87
N TYR A 180 -5.68 7.08 -7.87
CA TYR A 180 -4.87 8.26 -7.46
C TYR A 180 -3.37 7.98 -7.50
N TRP A 181 -2.99 6.71 -7.49
CA TRP A 181 -1.61 6.26 -7.60
C TRP A 181 -1.53 5.17 -8.67
N GLN A 182 -0.45 5.21 -9.45
CA GLN A 182 -0.05 4.12 -10.33
C GLN A 182 1.47 4.15 -10.45
N GLY A 183 2.09 3.00 -10.63
CA GLY A 183 3.54 2.88 -10.67
C GLY A 183 4.01 1.66 -11.43
N HIS A 184 5.18 1.80 -12.05
CA HIS A 184 5.92 0.68 -12.65
C HIS A 184 7.16 0.39 -11.84
N MET A 185 7.29 -0.84 -11.34
CA MET A 185 8.49 -1.30 -10.67
C MET A 185 9.63 -1.38 -11.70
N GLN A 186 10.75 -0.73 -11.41
CA GLN A 186 11.93 -0.74 -12.29
C GLN A 186 12.89 -1.87 -11.94
N THR A 187 13.10 -2.07 -10.63
CA THR A 187 14.06 -3.02 -10.08
C THR A 187 13.48 -3.65 -8.84
N TRP A 188 13.79 -4.93 -8.61
CA TRP A 188 13.44 -5.65 -7.40
C TRP A 188 14.65 -6.46 -6.93
N SER A 189 14.83 -6.55 -5.62
CA SER A 189 15.88 -7.37 -5.01
C SER A 189 15.43 -7.87 -3.66
N ARG A 190 15.80 -9.10 -3.32
CA ARG A 190 15.67 -9.65 -1.98
C ARG A 190 16.97 -9.41 -1.21
N ARG A 191 16.87 -8.91 0.03
CA ARG A 191 17.99 -8.91 0.97
C ARG A 191 17.83 -10.14 1.87
N GLY A 192 18.90 -10.92 2.00
CA GLY A 192 18.96 -12.10 2.87
C GLY A 192 19.35 -11.75 4.29
#